data_AF-A0A2N9VT88-F1
#
_entry.id   AF-A0A2N9VT88-F1
#
_cell.length_a   1.000
_cell.length_b   1.000
_cell.length_c   1.000
_cell.angle_alpha   90.00
_cell.angle_beta   90.00
_cell.angle_gamma   90.00
#
_symmetry.space_group_name_H-M   'P 1'
#
loop_
_entity.id
_entity.type
_entity.pdbx_description
1 polymer ?
#
loop_
_entity_poly.entity_id
_entity_poly.type
_entity_poly.pdbx_seq_one_letter_code
_entity_poly.pdbx_strand_id
1 'polypeptide(L)'
;MTISVGNIQEQKNNTDAVASPRPAPVETELKLLAPPGTLDQVRASPAFLQSARNKGTIRRLEATYYDTADRQLYDAGLSLRVRRSGK
;
A
#
# COMPACT_ATOMS: atom_id res chain seq x y z
N MET A 1 0.34 65.42 20.60
CA MET A 1 0.60 64.65 21.83
C MET A 1 -0.48 63.57 21.91
N THR A 2 -0.38 62.60 21.00
CA THR A 2 -0.02 61.20 21.22
C THR A 2 -1.26 60.35 21.52
N ILE A 3 -1.80 59.81 20.44
CA ILE A 3 -2.89 58.85 20.40
C ILE A 3 -2.26 57.48 20.68
N SER A 4 -2.53 56.88 21.83
CA SER A 4 -2.19 55.47 22.09
C SER A 4 -3.38 54.61 21.66
N VAL A 5 -3.38 54.19 20.40
CA VAL A 5 -4.25 53.11 19.94
C VAL A 5 -3.59 51.80 20.37
N GLY A 6 -4.22 51.10 21.32
CA GLY A 6 -3.84 49.75 21.72
C GLY A 6 -3.95 48.81 20.53
N ASN A 7 -2.81 48.32 20.06
CA ASN A 7 -2.68 47.39 18.95
C ASN A 7 -3.10 45.97 19.41
N ILE A 8 -4.39 45.65 19.28
CA ILE A 8 -4.87 44.27 19.41
C ILE A 8 -4.53 43.56 18.09
N GLN A 9 -3.32 42.97 18.02
CA GLN A 9 -3.07 41.95 17.01
C GLN A 9 -3.71 40.65 17.45
N GLU A 10 -4.85 40.39 16.83
CA GLU A 10 -5.51 39.09 16.73
C GLU A 10 -4.46 38.04 16.34
N GLN A 11 -4.08 37.22 17.33
CA GLN A 11 -3.29 36.01 17.12
C GLN A 11 -4.09 35.09 16.20
N LYS A 12 -3.82 35.17 14.90
CA LYS A 12 -4.18 34.13 13.96
C LYS A 12 -3.46 32.86 14.42
N ASN A 13 -4.19 32.00 15.14
CA ASN A 13 -3.84 30.61 15.35
C ASN A 13 -3.80 29.92 13.99
N ASN A 14 -2.74 30.16 13.23
CA ASN A 14 -2.42 29.39 12.04
C ASN A 14 -1.85 28.06 12.50
N THR A 15 -2.75 27.22 13.01
CA THR A 15 -2.47 25.83 13.35
C THR A 15 -2.84 24.95 12.16
N ASP A 16 -2.45 25.36 10.96
CA ASP A 16 -2.25 24.44 9.85
C ASP A 16 -0.94 23.70 10.13
N ALA A 17 -0.97 22.83 11.15
CA ALA A 17 0.03 21.81 11.33
C ALA A 17 -0.05 20.94 10.08
N VAL A 18 0.79 21.25 9.09
CA VAL A 18 0.95 20.51 7.85
C VAL A 18 1.36 19.10 8.28
N ALA A 19 0.39 18.22 8.41
CA ALA A 19 0.62 16.85 8.82
C ALA A 19 1.60 16.25 7.81
N SER A 20 2.83 15.99 8.26
CA SER A 20 3.84 15.39 7.39
C SER A 20 3.26 14.09 6.84
N PRO A 21 3.30 13.87 5.51
CA PRO A 21 2.70 12.70 4.92
C PRO A 21 3.35 11.47 5.56
N ARG A 22 2.52 10.64 6.20
CA ARG A 22 2.97 9.37 6.74
C ARG A 22 3.61 8.58 5.58
N PRO A 23 4.80 7.98 5.76
CA PRO A 23 5.42 7.21 4.71
C PRO A 23 4.45 6.14 4.21
N ALA A 24 4.44 5.94 2.89
CA ALA A 24 3.64 4.89 2.28
C ALA A 24 4.00 3.53 2.91
N PRO A 25 3.03 2.63 3.14
CA PRO A 25 3.32 1.30 3.64
C PRO A 25 4.32 0.58 2.75
N VAL A 26 5.33 -0.05 3.36
CA VAL A 26 6.30 -0.90 2.66
C VAL A 26 5.75 -2.32 2.63
N GLU A 27 5.54 -2.87 1.43
CA GLU A 27 5.15 -4.27 1.26
C GLU A 27 6.36 -5.18 1.53
N THR A 28 6.17 -6.24 2.30
CA THR A 28 7.16 -7.30 2.54
C THR A 28 6.55 -8.63 2.14
N GLU A 29 7.14 -9.32 1.15
CA GLU A 29 6.63 -10.58 0.60
C GLU A 29 7.72 -11.64 0.43
N LEU A 30 7.34 -12.91 0.56
CA LEU A 30 8.16 -14.09 0.22
C LEU A 30 7.38 -14.96 -0.77
N LYS A 31 7.90 -15.11 -1.98
CA LYS A 31 7.30 -15.93 -3.04
C LYS A 31 8.01 -17.28 -3.13
N LEU A 32 7.22 -18.36 -3.10
CA LEU A 32 7.71 -19.73 -3.19
C LEU A 32 7.05 -20.42 -4.37
N LEU A 33 7.82 -21.19 -5.13
CA LEU A 33 7.28 -22.10 -6.14
C LEU A 33 6.73 -23.34 -5.45
N ALA A 34 5.57 -23.82 -5.92
CA ALA A 34 4.90 -24.97 -5.35
C ALA A 34 4.42 -25.91 -6.47
N PRO A 35 4.64 -27.23 -6.35
CA PRO A 35 4.01 -28.21 -7.23
C PRO A 35 2.47 -28.13 -7.18
N PRO A 36 1.77 -28.62 -8.23
CA PRO A 36 0.33 -28.77 -8.18
C PRO A 36 -0.14 -29.55 -6.94
N GLY A 37 -1.20 -29.08 -6.28
CA GLY A 37 -1.76 -29.70 -5.08
C GLY A 37 -1.06 -29.35 -3.75
N THR A 38 0.15 -28.79 -3.76
CA THR A 38 0.86 -28.43 -2.51
C THR A 38 0.15 -27.33 -1.72
N LEU A 39 -0.57 -26.41 -2.39
CA LEU A 39 -1.29 -25.34 -1.69
C LEU A 39 -2.41 -25.85 -0.77
N ASP A 40 -3.02 -27.01 -1.08
CA ASP A 40 -4.02 -27.63 -0.20
C ASP A 40 -3.39 -28.07 1.13
N GLN A 41 -2.21 -28.69 1.06
CA GLN A 41 -1.46 -29.12 2.24
C GLN A 41 -1.00 -27.93 3.07
N VAL A 42 -0.51 -26.86 2.41
CA VAL A 42 -0.10 -25.62 3.08
C VAL A 42 -1.27 -25.00 3.84
N ARG A 43 -2.46 -24.92 3.22
CA ARG A 43 -3.68 -24.41 3.86
C ARG A 43 -4.11 -25.22 5.08
N ALA A 44 -3.88 -26.54 5.07
CA ALA A 44 -4.21 -27.43 6.18
C ALA A 44 -3.10 -27.53 7.25
N SER A 45 -1.94 -26.91 7.03
CA SER A 45 -0.80 -27.05 7.95
C SER A 45 -1.01 -26.26 9.25
N PRO A 46 -0.47 -26.74 10.40
CA PRO A 46 -0.63 -26.07 11.69
C PRO A 46 -0.14 -24.62 11.71
N ALA A 47 0.99 -24.33 11.04
CA ALA A 47 1.58 -22.99 11.00
C ALA A 47 0.61 -21.94 10.41
N PHE A 48 -0.16 -22.32 9.38
CA PHE A 48 -1.15 -21.44 8.76
C PHE A 48 -2.47 -21.44 9.53
N LEU A 49 -2.95 -22.59 10.00
CA LEU A 49 -4.21 -22.67 10.76
C LEU A 49 -4.16 -21.87 12.08
N GLN A 50 -3.02 -21.87 12.76
CA GLN A 50 -2.83 -21.09 14.01
C GLN A 50 -2.84 -19.57 13.77
N SER A 51 -2.39 -19.12 12.59
CA SER A 51 -2.28 -17.69 12.25
C SER A 51 -3.46 -17.17 11.43
N ALA A 52 -4.32 -18.06 10.92
CA ALA A 52 -5.41 -17.72 10.03
C ALA A 52 -6.50 -16.91 10.75
N ARG A 53 -6.76 -15.69 10.29
CA ARG A 53 -7.86 -14.85 10.80
C ARG A 53 -9.22 -15.19 10.18
N ASN A 54 -9.24 -15.93 9.07
CA ASN A 54 -10.43 -16.36 8.35
C ASN A 54 -10.11 -17.58 7.48
N LYS A 55 -11.13 -18.18 6.84
CA LYS A 55 -11.00 -19.36 5.97
C LYS A 55 -10.19 -19.11 4.67
N GLY A 56 -9.78 -17.87 4.40
CA GLY A 56 -9.22 -17.46 3.12
C GLY A 56 -10.32 -17.28 2.06
N THR A 57 -10.02 -16.51 1.01
CA THR A 57 -10.90 -16.38 -0.16
C THR A 57 -10.11 -16.70 -1.42
N ILE A 58 -10.73 -17.43 -2.33
CA ILE A 58 -10.18 -17.64 -3.68
C ILE A 58 -10.83 -16.59 -4.59
N ARG A 59 -10.01 -15.81 -5.28
CA ARG A 59 -10.47 -14.77 -6.20
C ARG A 59 -9.76 -14.92 -7.54
N ARG A 60 -10.50 -14.70 -8.62
CA ARG A 60 -9.91 -14.52 -9.94
C ARG A 60 -9.34 -13.11 -10.00
N LEU A 61 -8.02 -13.03 -10.17
CA LEU A 61 -7.29 -11.78 -10.34
C LEU A 61 -6.69 -11.78 -11.75
N GLU A 62 -6.99 -10.74 -12.52
CA GLU A 62 -6.44 -10.53 -13.85
C GLU A 62 -5.60 -9.25 -13.81
N ALA A 63 -4.38 -9.30 -14.34
CA ALA A 63 -3.50 -8.14 -14.37
C ALA A 63 -2.90 -7.95 -15.76
N THR A 64 -3.04 -6.75 -16.29
CA THR A 64 -2.32 -6.30 -17.49
C THR A 64 -1.11 -5.50 -17.03
N TYR A 65 0.09 -5.94 -17.46
CA TYR A 65 1.35 -5.27 -17.16
C TYR A 65 1.72 -4.33 -18.30
N TYR A 66 2.27 -3.18 -17.94
CA TYR A 66 2.72 -2.17 -18.89
C TYR A 66 4.18 -1.87 -18.64
N ASP A 67 4.89 -1.62 -19.73
CA ASP A 67 6.25 -1.12 -19.73
C ASP A 67 6.43 -0.24 -20.99
N THR A 68 7.57 0.43 -21.10
CA THR A 68 7.97 1.08 -22.33
C THR A 68 8.54 0.06 -23.32
N ALA A 69 8.62 0.42 -24.60
CA ALA A 69 9.18 -0.47 -25.62
C ALA A 69 10.63 -0.90 -25.33
N ASP A 70 11.37 -0.03 -24.64
CA ASP A 70 12.75 -0.22 -24.17
C ASP A 70 12.85 -0.72 -22.72
N ARG A 71 11.74 -1.07 -22.06
CA ARG A 71 11.68 -1.70 -20.72
C ARG A 71 12.21 -0.87 -19.55
N GLN A 72 11.98 0.44 -19.57
CA GLN A 72 12.51 1.36 -18.55
C GLN A 72 12.02 1.02 -17.12
N LEU A 73 10.78 0.53 -16.96
CA LEU A 73 10.29 0.19 -15.62
C LEU A 73 11.00 -1.05 -15.09
N TYR A 74 11.13 -2.09 -15.92
CA TYR A 74 11.85 -3.30 -15.56
C TYR A 74 13.31 -3.02 -15.17
N ASP A 75 14.03 -2.23 -15.96
CA ASP A 75 15.43 -1.90 -15.70
C ASP A 75 15.59 -1.08 -14.40
N ALA A 76 14.57 -0.30 -14.02
CA ALA A 76 14.49 0.40 -12.75
C ALA A 76 14.02 -0.49 -11.57
N GLY A 77 13.72 -1.77 -11.80
CA GLY A 77 13.19 -2.69 -10.78
C GLY A 77 11.74 -2.39 -10.38
N LEU A 78 10.99 -1.70 -11.24
CA LEU A 78 9.60 -1.30 -11.01
C LEU A 78 8.64 -2.15 -11.86
N SER A 79 7.37 -2.19 -11.45
CA SER A 79 6.30 -2.79 -12.25
C SER A 79 5.04 -1.93 -12.20
N LEU A 80 4.40 -1.73 -13.35
CA LEU A 80 3.10 -1.07 -13.46
C LEU A 80 2.07 -2.08 -13.95
N ARG A 81 0.96 -2.21 -13.23
CA ARG A 81 -0.14 -3.09 -13.64
C ARG A 81 -1.52 -2.51 -13.34
N VAL A 82 -2.45 -2.76 -14.25
CA VAL A 82 -3.88 -2.58 -13.99
C VAL A 82 -4.44 -3.95 -13.60
N ARG A 83 -5.01 -4.07 -12.39
CA ARG A 83 -5.57 -5.32 -11.86
C ARG A 83 -7.09 -5.27 -11.76
N ARG A 84 -7.77 -6.20 -12.42
CA ARG A 84 -9.20 -6.49 -12.20
C ARG A 84 -9.34 -7.56 -11.12
N SER A 85 -10.23 -7.31 -10.15
CA SER A 85 -10.47 -8.19 -9.01
C SER A 85 -11.93 -8.63 -9.00
N GLY A 86 -12.24 -9.81 -9.55
CA GLY A 86 -13.62 -10.29 -9.72
C GLY A 86 -14.15 -10.18 -11.15
N LYS A 87 -15.48 -10.23 -11.32
CA LYS A 87 -16.15 -9.86 -12.58
C LYS A 87 -16.21 -8.35 -12.69
#